data_AF-A0A699U2N6-F1
#
_entry.id   AF-A0A699U2N6-F1
#
_cell.length_a   1.000
_cell.length_b   1.000
_cell.length_c   1.000
_cell.angle_alpha   90.00
_cell.angle_beta   90.00
_cell.angle_gamma   90.00
#
_symmetry.space_group_name_H-M   'P 1'
#
loop_
_entity.id
_entity.type
_entity.pdbx_description
1 polymer ?
#
loop_
_entity_poly.entity_id
_entity_poly.type
_entity_poly.pdbx_seq_one_letter_code
_entity_poly.pdbx_strand_id
1 'polypeptide(L)'
;KSLKYIFTQRELNMRQRRWLELLKDYKTNIQYHPGKANVVADALSRKSGMIAGIKVEEEIIHDLERSPLFVHLGSTKMYHDLKQHFWWSGMKRDVATFVSRCFICQQVKIEHQRASGLLQPLNVPVWKWDEISMDFVTGLPRTQRRHDA
;
A
#
# COMPACT_ATOMS: atom_id res chain seq x y z
N LYS A 1 -4.19 -33.71 17.22
CA LYS A 1 -3.09 -34.51 17.82
C LYS A 1 -1.92 -34.79 16.87
N SER A 2 -1.97 -34.40 15.59
CA SER A 2 -0.92 -34.69 14.59
C SER A 2 0.41 -33.97 14.83
N LEU A 3 0.39 -32.69 15.22
CA LEU A 3 1.63 -31.91 15.43
C LEU A 3 2.47 -32.36 16.64
N LYS A 4 1.88 -33.06 17.61
CA LYS A 4 2.61 -33.59 18.78
C LYS A 4 3.68 -34.61 18.37
N TYR A 5 3.45 -35.31 17.27
CA TYR A 5 4.33 -36.38 16.76
C TYR A 5 5.12 -35.94 15.53
N ILE A 6 5.13 -34.64 15.20
CA ILE A 6 5.77 -34.16 13.96
C ILE A 6 7.28 -34.46 13.91
N PHE A 7 7.93 -34.52 15.08
CA PHE A 7 9.36 -34.86 15.20
C PHE A 7 9.65 -36.36 15.19
N THR A 8 8.64 -37.22 15.37
CA THR A 8 8.80 -38.69 15.46
C THR A 8 8.11 -39.45 14.33
N GLN A 9 7.30 -38.77 13.52
CA GLN A 9 6.57 -39.35 12.41
C GLN A 9 7.50 -39.64 11.22
N ARG A 10 7.51 -40.90 10.74
CA ARG A 10 8.38 -41.35 9.63
C ARG A 10 8.05 -40.71 8.28
N GLU A 11 6.76 -40.54 7.97
CA GLU A 11 6.31 -39.98 6.70
C GLU A 11 5.58 -38.66 6.91
N LEU A 12 6.19 -37.57 6.41
CA LEU A 12 5.63 -36.22 6.48
C LEU A 12 5.15 -35.77 5.10
N ASN A 13 3.97 -35.15 5.04
CA ASN A 13 3.50 -34.50 3.83
C ASN A 13 4.30 -33.21 3.54
N MET A 14 4.19 -32.68 2.32
CA MET A 14 4.99 -31.51 1.88
C MET A 14 4.81 -30.29 2.78
N ARG A 15 3.60 -30.08 3.32
CA ARG A 15 3.31 -28.97 4.24
C ARG A 15 4.05 -29.16 5.56
N GLN A 16 4.00 -30.37 6.13
CA GLN A 16 4.69 -30.71 7.38
C GLN A 16 6.21 -30.60 7.26
N ARG A 17 6.80 -30.97 6.11
CA ARG A 17 8.25 -30.80 5.88
C ARG A 17 8.68 -29.34 5.92
N ARG A 18 7.94 -28.45 5.23
CA ARG A 18 8.23 -27.01 5.26
C ARG A 18 8.17 -26.44 6.68
N TRP A 19 7.16 -26.84 7.46
CA TRP A 19 7.07 -26.42 8.86
C TRP A 19 8.21 -26.99 9.71
N LEU A 20 8.60 -28.24 9.48
CA LEU A 20 9.70 -28.87 10.22
C LEU A 20 11.05 -28.23 9.89
N GLU A 21 11.29 -27.85 8.62
CA GLU A 21 12.45 -27.06 8.21
C GLU A 21 12.55 -25.73 8.94
N LEU A 22 11.42 -25.06 9.19
CA LEU A 22 11.39 -23.80 9.92
C LEU A 22 11.55 -24.00 11.44
N LEU A 23 10.95 -25.05 12.01
CA LEU A 23 10.96 -25.29 13.46
C LEU A 23 12.30 -25.84 13.97
N LYS A 24 13.12 -26.48 13.11
CA LYS A 24 14.40 -27.08 13.50
C LYS A 24 15.42 -26.05 14.01
N ASP A 25 15.30 -24.80 13.56
CA ASP A 25 16.22 -23.72 13.90
C ASP A 25 15.95 -23.14 15.30
N TYR A 26 14.88 -23.59 15.96
CA TYR A 26 14.44 -23.09 17.25
C TYR A 26 14.33 -24.22 18.27
N LYS A 27 14.70 -23.96 19.53
CA LYS A 27 14.42 -24.87 20.65
C LYS A 27 12.93 -24.82 20.98
N THR A 28 12.13 -25.66 20.33
CA THR A 28 10.66 -25.63 20.40
C THR A 28 10.10 -26.76 21.27
N ASN A 29 9.06 -26.44 22.04
CA ASN A 29 8.29 -27.42 22.82
C ASN A 29 6.81 -27.33 22.39
N ILE A 30 6.30 -28.36 21.69
CA ILE A 30 4.93 -28.36 21.18
C ILE A 30 3.98 -28.91 22.25
N GLN A 31 3.19 -28.03 22.85
CA GLN A 31 2.15 -28.39 23.81
C GLN A 31 0.77 -28.38 23.15
N TYR A 32 0.00 -29.44 23.37
CA TYR A 32 -1.38 -29.50 22.88
C TYR A 32 -2.30 -28.77 23.83
N HIS A 33 -3.00 -27.75 23.32
CA HIS A 33 -4.05 -27.04 24.05
C HIS A 33 -5.43 -27.38 23.47
N PRO A 34 -6.39 -27.89 24.27
CA PRO A 34 -7.73 -28.22 23.77
C PRO A 34 -8.45 -27.00 23.21
N GLY A 35 -9.14 -27.16 22.07
CA GLY A 35 -9.83 -26.06 21.37
C GLY A 35 -10.81 -25.27 22.25
N LYS A 36 -11.53 -25.93 23.16
CA LYS A 36 -12.46 -25.29 24.12
C LYS A 36 -11.76 -24.34 25.09
N ALA A 37 -10.49 -24.58 25.40
CA ALA A 37 -9.66 -23.72 26.25
C ALA A 37 -8.77 -22.77 25.42
N ASN A 38 -8.71 -22.94 24.10
CA ASN A 38 -7.92 -22.13 23.18
C ASN A 38 -8.69 -20.89 22.69
N VAL A 39 -9.38 -20.23 23.62
CA VAL A 39 -10.26 -19.08 23.35
C VAL A 39 -9.48 -17.90 22.75
N VAL A 40 -8.19 -17.79 23.06
CA VAL A 40 -7.31 -16.74 22.54
C VAL A 40 -7.01 -16.92 21.05
N ALA A 41 -6.69 -18.14 20.60
CA ALA A 41 -6.49 -18.39 19.17
C ALA A 41 -7.79 -18.24 18.38
N ASP A 42 -8.91 -18.63 18.99
CA ASP A 42 -10.25 -18.43 18.45
C ASP A 42 -10.60 -16.93 18.35
N ALA A 43 -10.24 -16.12 19.35
CA ALA A 43 -10.42 -14.67 19.35
C ALA A 43 -9.58 -13.95 18.27
N LEU A 44 -8.37 -14.44 17.95
CA LEU A 44 -7.57 -13.92 16.84
C LEU A 44 -8.15 -14.28 15.47
N SER A 45 -8.76 -15.47 15.33
CA SER A 45 -9.45 -15.89 14.11
C SER A 45 -10.83 -15.23 13.94
N ARG A 46 -11.47 -14.80 15.04
CA ARG A 46 -12.81 -14.21 15.07
C ARG A 46 -12.81 -12.71 15.40
N LYS A 47 -11.72 -12.00 15.09
CA LYS A 47 -11.70 -10.53 15.25
C LYS A 47 -12.44 -9.85 14.10
N SER A 48 -13.74 -10.10 14.01
CA SER A 48 -14.66 -9.23 13.31
C SER A 48 -14.99 -8.06 14.24
N GLY A 49 -14.32 -6.93 14.03
CA GLY A 49 -15.05 -5.67 14.02
C GLY A 49 -14.76 -4.60 15.07
N MET A 50 -14.50 -4.83 16.37
CA MET A 50 -14.78 -3.71 17.31
C MET A 50 -13.86 -3.36 18.50
N ILE A 51 -12.87 -4.13 18.97
CA ILE A 51 -12.16 -3.72 20.22
C ILE A 51 -10.63 -3.56 20.11
N ALA A 52 -9.98 -3.90 19.00
CA ALA A 52 -8.55 -3.62 18.85
C ALA A 52 -8.08 -3.52 17.38
N GLY A 53 -8.85 -2.80 16.55
CA GLY A 53 -8.41 -2.34 15.23
C GLY A 53 -7.72 -0.98 15.34
N ILE A 54 -8.38 -0.03 16.01
CA ILE A 54 -7.94 1.37 16.11
C ILE A 54 -6.50 1.53 16.64
N LYS A 55 -6.10 0.79 17.70
CA LYS A 55 -4.76 0.96 18.29
C LYS A 55 -3.62 0.35 17.47
N VAL A 56 -3.84 -0.81 16.84
CA VAL A 56 -2.80 -1.50 16.08
C VAL A 56 -2.61 -0.84 14.71
N GLU A 57 -3.70 -0.38 14.11
CA GLU A 57 -3.69 0.32 12.82
C GLU A 57 -3.00 1.69 12.93
N GLU A 58 -3.25 2.44 14.00
CA GLU A 58 -2.55 3.70 14.29
C GLU A 58 -1.06 3.49 14.58
N GLU A 59 -0.69 2.48 15.37
CA GLU A 59 0.72 2.17 15.68
C GLU A 59 1.50 1.75 14.43
N ILE A 60 0.95 0.91 13.56
CA ILE A 60 1.61 0.50 12.30
C ILE A 60 1.87 1.72 11.42
N ILE A 61 0.88 2.60 11.29
CA ILE A 61 1.00 3.81 10.47
C ILE A 61 2.04 4.77 11.08
N HIS A 62 2.05 4.93 12.41
CA HIS A 62 2.98 5.81 13.11
C HIS A 62 4.43 5.26 13.15
N ASP A 63 4.62 3.95 13.23
CA ASP A 63 5.95 3.32 13.11
C ASP A 63 6.52 3.47 11.69
N LEU A 64 5.66 3.43 10.67
CA LEU A 64 6.07 3.72 9.30
C LEU A 64 6.43 5.20 9.09
N GLU A 65 5.86 6.13 9.86
CA GLU A 65 6.24 7.54 9.86
C GLU A 65 7.68 7.76 10.36
N ARG A 66 8.15 6.92 11.29
CA ARG A 66 9.55 6.92 11.75
C ARG A 66 10.52 6.33 10.74
N SER A 67 10.04 5.57 9.76
CA SER A 67 10.88 5.01 8.70
C SER A 67 11.06 6.05 7.59
N PRO A 68 12.29 6.57 7.33
CA PRO A 68 12.56 7.61 6.33
C PRO A 68 12.06 7.31 4.91
N LEU A 69 11.77 6.04 4.62
CA LEU A 69 11.36 5.54 3.32
C LEU A 69 9.87 5.76 3.01
N PHE A 70 9.02 5.89 4.03
CA PHE A 70 7.56 6.01 3.88
C PHE A 70 7.05 7.45 3.95
N VAL A 71 7.97 8.37 4.25
CA VAL A 71 7.75 9.78 4.57
C VAL A 71 7.26 10.50 3.31
N HIS A 72 5.94 10.58 3.16
CA HIS A 72 5.20 11.47 2.23
C HIS A 72 5.00 11.01 0.78
N LEU A 73 4.94 9.70 0.55
CA LEU A 73 4.65 9.11 -0.77
C LEU A 73 3.23 9.39 -1.31
N GLY A 74 2.36 10.05 -0.52
CA GLY A 74 0.96 10.29 -0.82
C GLY A 74 0.07 9.06 -0.58
N SER A 75 -1.25 9.28 -0.47
CA SER A 75 -2.20 8.24 -0.01
C SER A 75 -2.22 6.98 -0.88
N THR A 76 -2.06 7.12 -2.19
CA THR A 76 -2.14 6.00 -3.13
C THR A 76 -0.95 5.06 -2.99
N LYS A 77 0.26 5.63 -2.90
CA LYS A 77 1.48 4.85 -2.76
C LYS A 77 1.59 4.24 -1.37
N MET A 78 1.27 5.00 -0.32
CA MET A 78 1.18 4.46 1.04
C MET A 78 0.23 3.28 1.13
N TYR A 79 -0.96 3.37 0.53
CA TYR A 79 -1.91 2.26 0.50
C TYR A 79 -1.34 1.05 -0.26
N HIS A 80 -0.69 1.27 -1.41
CA HIS A 80 -0.13 0.19 -2.20
C HIS A 80 0.99 -0.55 -1.45
N ASP A 81 1.89 0.19 -0.81
CA ASP A 81 3.03 -0.36 -0.08
C ASP A 81 2.55 -1.10 1.19
N LEU A 82 1.58 -0.54 1.93
CA LEU A 82 0.94 -1.21 3.07
C LEU A 82 0.20 -2.50 2.68
N LYS A 83 -0.49 -2.50 1.54
CA LYS A 83 -1.26 -3.66 1.06
C LYS A 83 -0.38 -4.88 0.77
N GLN A 84 0.93 -4.72 0.57
CA GLN A 84 1.83 -5.84 0.32
C GLN A 84 2.02 -6.72 1.57
N HIS A 85 1.91 -6.14 2.76
CA HIS A 85 2.24 -6.82 4.01
C HIS A 85 1.08 -6.86 5.01
N PHE A 86 0.11 -5.95 4.90
CA PHE A 86 -0.98 -5.80 5.86
C PHE A 86 -2.35 -5.70 5.17
N TRP A 87 -3.39 -6.06 5.92
CA TRP A 87 -4.78 -5.89 5.49
C TRP A 87 -5.70 -5.70 6.71
N TRP A 88 -6.59 -4.71 6.63
CA TRP A 88 -7.69 -4.50 7.57
C TRP A 88 -8.88 -3.83 6.89
N SER A 89 -10.05 -3.90 7.53
CA SER A 89 -11.27 -3.28 7.02
C SER A 89 -11.17 -1.76 7.12
N GLY A 90 -11.27 -1.06 6.00
CA GLY A 90 -11.17 0.41 5.99
C GLY A 90 -9.76 0.95 5.72
N MET A 91 -8.76 0.11 5.50
CA MET A 91 -7.36 0.52 5.25
C MET A 91 -7.17 1.68 4.26
N LYS A 92 -7.90 1.72 3.14
CA LYS A 92 -7.84 2.86 2.21
C LYS A 92 -8.27 4.18 2.87
N ARG A 93 -9.35 4.14 3.65
CA ARG A 93 -9.91 5.29 4.36
C ARG A 93 -8.92 5.78 5.41
N ASP A 94 -8.37 4.87 6.20
CA ASP A 94 -7.47 5.23 7.30
C ASP A 94 -6.15 5.80 6.78
N VAL A 95 -5.60 5.23 5.70
CA VAL A 95 -4.44 5.80 5.00
C VAL A 95 -4.75 7.20 4.45
N ALA A 96 -5.92 7.39 3.85
CA ALA A 96 -6.33 8.71 3.36
C ALA A 96 -6.49 9.72 4.51
N THR A 97 -7.11 9.32 5.63
CA THR A 97 -7.26 10.14 6.83
C THR A 97 -5.91 10.48 7.44
N PHE A 98 -4.97 9.53 7.52
CA PHE A 98 -3.62 9.77 8.00
C PHE A 98 -2.87 10.78 7.13
N VAL A 99 -2.82 10.55 5.81
CA VAL A 99 -2.16 11.48 4.86
C VAL A 99 -2.80 12.86 4.90
N SER A 100 -4.11 12.94 5.12
CA SER A 100 -4.82 14.21 5.25
C SER A 100 -4.51 14.96 6.54
N ARG A 101 -4.01 14.30 7.60
CA ARG A 101 -3.63 14.94 8.88
C ARG A 101 -2.13 15.25 8.96
N CYS A 102 -1.31 14.66 8.09
CA CYS A 102 0.12 14.86 8.08
C CYS A 102 0.48 16.26 7.54
N PHE A 103 1.05 17.10 8.41
CA PHE A 103 1.44 18.48 8.07
C PHE A 103 2.41 18.55 6.88
N ILE A 104 3.40 17.66 6.84
CA ILE A 104 4.36 17.66 5.73
C ILE A 104 3.68 17.25 4.43
N CYS A 105 2.86 16.19 4.41
CA CYS A 105 2.08 15.79 3.23
C CYS A 105 1.20 16.94 2.70
N GLN A 106 0.58 17.72 3.58
CA GLN A 106 -0.20 18.90 3.19
C GLN A 106 0.68 20.00 2.60
N GLN A 107 1.86 20.24 3.17
CA GLN A 107 2.83 21.25 2.69
C GLN A 107 3.45 20.90 1.32
N VAL A 108 3.59 19.62 0.96
CA VAL A 108 4.03 19.23 -0.40
C VAL A 108 2.87 19.09 -1.39
N LYS A 109 1.63 18.92 -0.92
CA LYS A 109 0.42 18.90 -1.76
C LYS A 109 -0.17 20.28 -2.03
N ILE A 110 0.65 21.33 -1.98
CA ILE A 110 0.18 22.66 -2.36
C ILE A 110 -0.22 22.59 -3.84
N GLU A 111 -1.39 23.15 -4.16
CA GLU A 111 -1.87 23.28 -5.52
C GLU A 111 -0.86 24.15 -6.30
N HIS A 112 0.03 23.49 -7.06
CA HIS A 112 1.05 24.17 -7.86
C HIS A 112 0.44 24.90 -9.08
N GLN A 113 -0.84 24.64 -9.36
CA GLN A 113 -1.60 25.39 -10.35
C GLN A 113 -2.02 26.69 -9.70
N ARG A 114 -1.50 27.82 -10.20
CA ARG A 114 -2.13 29.11 -9.92
C ARG A 114 -3.58 29.01 -10.38
N ALA A 115 -4.51 29.60 -9.61
CA ALA A 115 -5.88 29.77 -10.07
C ALA A 115 -5.84 30.26 -11.52
N SER A 116 -6.45 29.51 -12.43
CA SER A 116 -6.43 29.85 -13.84
C SER A 116 -6.95 31.27 -13.97
N GLY A 117 -6.12 32.16 -14.54
CA GLY A 117 -6.54 33.53 -14.82
C GLY A 117 -7.77 33.53 -15.73
N LEU A 118 -8.47 34.65 -15.77
CA LEU A 118 -9.52 34.84 -16.78
C LEU A 118 -8.90 34.61 -18.16
N LEU A 119 -9.50 33.72 -18.95
CA LEU A 119 -9.10 33.49 -20.34
C LEU A 119 -9.14 34.85 -21.05
N GLN A 120 -7.98 35.33 -21.49
CA GLN A 120 -7.91 36.52 -22.31
C GLN A 120 -8.18 36.09 -23.75
N PRO A 121 -9.31 36.46 -24.36
CA PRO A 121 -9.56 36.16 -25.77
C PRO A 121 -8.52 36.90 -26.62
N LEU A 122 -7.89 36.18 -27.54
CA LEU A 122 -7.08 36.79 -28.59
C LEU A 122 -8.00 37.62 -29.50
N ASN A 123 -7.47 38.70 -30.06
CA ASN A 123 -8.21 39.49 -31.04
C ASN A 123 -8.52 38.62 -32.26
N VAL A 124 -9.73 38.71 -32.79
CA VAL A 124 -10.10 37.96 -34.00
C VAL A 124 -9.28 38.51 -35.18
N PRO A 125 -8.49 37.68 -35.89
CA PRO A 125 -7.75 38.15 -37.07
C PRO A 125 -8.73 38.61 -38.14
N VAL A 126 -8.41 39.73 -38.80
CA VAL A 126 -9.32 40.40 -39.75
C VAL A 126 -9.22 39.75 -41.13
N TRP A 127 -8.09 39.13 -41.45
CA TRP A 127 -7.80 38.56 -42.75
C TRP A 127 -7.01 37.26 -42.67
N LYS A 128 -6.94 36.56 -43.82
CA LYS A 128 -6.16 35.32 -43.95
C LYS A 128 -4.67 35.62 -43.72
N TRP A 129 -4.01 34.76 -42.94
CA TRP A 129 -2.58 34.82 -42.60
C TRP A 129 -2.15 35.97 -41.68
N ASP A 130 -3.10 36.71 -41.07
CA ASP A 130 -2.78 37.75 -40.09
C ASP A 130 -2.17 37.20 -38.80
N GLU A 131 -2.55 35.96 -38.43
CA GLU A 131 -2.04 35.27 -37.25
C GLU A 131 -1.79 33.80 -37.58
N ILE A 132 -0.63 33.29 -37.14
CA ILE A 132 -0.26 31.87 -37.25
C ILE A 132 0.19 31.41 -35.87
N SER A 133 -0.60 30.53 -35.25
CA SER A 133 -0.21 29.81 -34.04
C SER A 133 0.40 28.46 -34.39
N MET A 134 1.51 28.10 -33.78
CA MET A 134 2.16 26.79 -33.93
C MET A 134 2.45 26.20 -32.55
N ASP A 135 2.28 24.88 -32.43
CA ASP A 135 2.63 24.14 -31.23
C ASP A 135 3.34 22.83 -31.62
N PHE A 136 4.15 22.29 -30.71
CA PHE A 136 4.90 21.05 -30.91
C PHE A 136 4.19 19.89 -30.20
N VAL A 137 3.82 18.88 -30.97
CA VAL A 137 3.38 17.60 -30.40
C VAL A 137 4.61 16.74 -30.13
N THR A 138 4.82 16.38 -28.87
CA THR A 138 5.93 15.50 -28.45
C THR A 138 5.41 14.13 -28.01
N GLY A 139 6.28 13.11 -28.02
CA GLY A 139 5.93 11.75 -27.57
C GLY A 139 5.20 10.89 -28.59
N LEU A 140 5.29 11.22 -29.88
CA LEU A 140 4.75 10.39 -30.95
C LEU A 140 5.57 9.10 -31.12
N PRO A 141 4.95 7.97 -31.54
CA PRO A 141 5.68 6.75 -31.86
C PRO A 141 6.71 6.99 -32.97
N ARG A 142 7.89 6.36 -32.85
CA ARG A 142 8.91 6.45 -33.89
C ARG A 142 8.43 5.80 -35.19
N THR A 143 8.80 6.43 -36.30
CA THR A 143 8.58 5.86 -37.63
C THR A 143 9.38 4.56 -37.81
N GLN A 144 9.02 3.72 -38.78
CA GLN A 144 9.73 2.46 -39.07
C GLN A 144 11.22 2.67 -39.39
N ARG A 145 11.58 3.86 -39.90
CA ARG A 145 12.97 4.27 -40.18
C ARG A 145 13.68 4.86 -38.95
N ARG A 146 13.07 4.78 -37.77
CA ARG A 146 13.57 5.30 -36.48
C ARG A 146 13.76 6.82 -36.43
N HIS A 147 13.09 7.57 -37.29
CA HIS A 147 12.98 9.02 -37.13
C HIS A 147 11.82 9.33 -36.19
N ASP A 148 11.96 10.42 -35.43
CA ASP A 148 10.84 10.99 -34.70
C ASP A 148 9.80 11.47 -35.73
N ALA A 149 8.53 11.19 -35.45
CA ALA A 149 7.41 11.45 -36.35
C ALA A 149 6.93 12.90 -36.28
#